data_AF-A0A843SGL0-F1
#
_entry.id   AF-A0A843SGL0-F1
#
_cell.length_a   1.000
_cell.length_b   1.000
_cell.length_c   1.000
_cell.angle_alpha   90.00
_cell.angle_beta   90.00
_cell.angle_gamma   90.00
#
_symmetry.space_group_name_H-M   'P 1'
#
loop_
_entity.id
_entity.type
_entity.pdbx_description
1 polymer ?
#
loop_
_entity_poly.entity_id
_entity_poly.type
_entity_poly.pdbx_seq_one_letter_code
_entity_poly.pdbx_strand_id
1 'polypeptide(L)'
;MKIGQFLQEFHHVLTEYERCAFRDFSFPYEVTPHGYLKEAEDSLTRMSQGGDRDAVANAKRGIDCQIEAVIETLGLQTSGGFPSRVSAIRKLGLVAPRILEKINKLRNSIEHDFVNPSREQAEMAVDTALLFVELTHRIFRQMVLQCAIYDPTPKMEHWIDWGPNYLVFELKGEAEAFEVRGSIEGRASILQVVKRSDPEFVPLLRFFLAGDFAYSDLPDGELIEQLRQDLNDI
;
A
#
# COMPACT_ATOMS: atom_id res chain seq x y z
N MET A 1 -27.43 3.42 5.08
CA MET A 1 -26.86 2.06 5.22
C MET A 1 -25.34 2.19 5.20
N LYS A 2 -24.61 1.44 6.04
CA LYS A 2 -23.14 1.40 5.97
C LYS A 2 -22.68 0.52 4.81
N ILE A 3 -21.45 0.73 4.33
CA ILE A 3 -20.85 -0.05 3.22
C ILE A 3 -20.86 -1.55 3.51
N GLY A 4 -20.41 -1.97 4.70
CA GLY A 4 -20.39 -3.40 5.08
C GLY A 4 -21.78 -4.04 5.05
N GLN A 5 -22.81 -3.34 5.54
CA GLN A 5 -24.20 -3.79 5.48
C GLN A 5 -24.72 -3.88 4.03
N PHE A 6 -24.39 -2.89 3.19
CA PHE A 6 -24.75 -2.88 1.76
C PHE A 6 -24.17 -4.11 1.05
N LEU A 7 -22.87 -4.37 1.24
CA LEU A 7 -22.20 -5.54 0.66
C LEU A 7 -22.75 -6.85 1.23
N GLN A 8 -23.01 -6.92 2.53
CA GLN A 8 -23.54 -8.14 3.16
C GLN A 8 -24.93 -8.50 2.61
N GLU A 9 -25.80 -7.52 2.43
CA GLU A 9 -27.16 -7.74 1.92
C GLU A 9 -27.16 -8.09 0.43
N PHE A 10 -26.35 -7.39 -0.39
CA PHE A 10 -26.41 -7.46 -1.85
C PHE A 10 -25.28 -8.25 -2.52
N HIS A 11 -24.44 -8.98 -1.77
CA HIS A 11 -23.35 -9.81 -2.31
C HIS A 11 -23.77 -10.83 -3.39
N HIS A 12 -25.03 -11.27 -3.38
CA HIS A 12 -25.56 -12.22 -4.35
C HIS A 12 -25.84 -11.60 -5.73
N VAL A 13 -25.89 -10.26 -5.79
CA VAL A 13 -26.11 -9.47 -7.02
C VAL A 13 -24.80 -8.83 -7.47
N LEU A 14 -24.01 -8.32 -6.52
CA LEU A 14 -22.75 -7.61 -6.77
C LEU A 14 -21.59 -8.60 -6.85
N THR A 15 -21.37 -9.21 -8.02
CA THR A 15 -20.45 -10.35 -8.17
C THR A 15 -19.20 -10.04 -9.01
N GLU A 16 -19.26 -9.04 -9.89
CA GLU A 16 -18.11 -8.68 -10.73
C GLU A 16 -17.35 -7.50 -10.14
N TYR A 17 -16.04 -7.46 -10.38
CA TYR A 17 -15.15 -6.37 -10.00
C TYR A 17 -14.54 -5.72 -11.23
N GLU A 18 -14.44 -4.40 -11.22
CA GLU A 18 -13.77 -3.65 -12.27
C GLU A 18 -12.88 -2.53 -11.70
N ARG A 19 -11.76 -2.27 -12.36
CA ARG A 19 -10.85 -1.15 -12.09
C ARG A 19 -11.02 -0.12 -13.19
N CYS A 20 -11.27 1.12 -12.83
CA CYS A 20 -11.82 2.11 -13.76
C CYS A 20 -10.85 3.27 -14.04
N ALA A 21 -10.01 3.62 -13.06
CA ALA A 21 -9.07 4.72 -13.19
C ALA A 21 -7.81 4.51 -12.34
N PHE A 22 -6.72 5.15 -12.73
CA PHE A 22 -5.44 5.16 -12.01
C PHE A 22 -4.86 6.58 -11.92
N ARG A 23 -3.98 6.80 -10.94
CA ARG A 23 -3.32 8.09 -10.72
C ARG A 23 -1.94 7.92 -10.08
N ASP A 24 -1.04 8.85 -10.36
CA ASP A 24 0.24 8.98 -9.66
C ASP A 24 0.08 9.87 -8.42
N PHE A 25 0.74 9.51 -7.33
CA PHE A 25 0.85 10.34 -6.13
C PHE A 25 2.15 11.10 -6.10
N SER A 26 2.11 12.30 -5.51
CA SER A 26 3.33 13.04 -5.24
C SER A 26 4.14 12.32 -4.18
N PHE A 27 5.47 12.31 -4.34
CA PHE A 27 6.34 11.85 -3.27
C PHE A 27 6.44 12.96 -2.20
N PRO A 28 6.22 12.68 -0.90
CA PRO A 28 6.00 13.71 0.11
C PRO A 28 7.27 14.42 0.59
N TYR A 29 8.47 13.92 0.23
CA TYR A 29 9.73 14.46 0.73
C TYR A 29 10.65 14.99 -0.38
N GLU A 30 11.48 15.96 -0.03
CA GLU A 30 12.53 16.51 -0.90
C GLU A 30 13.60 15.45 -1.23
N VAL A 31 14.03 14.70 -0.22
CA VAL A 31 15.01 13.62 -0.39
C VAL A 31 14.29 12.31 -0.61
N THR A 32 14.67 11.59 -1.66
CA THR A 32 14.05 10.32 -2.04
C THR A 32 14.86 9.12 -1.54
N PRO A 33 14.24 7.94 -1.37
CA PRO A 33 14.95 6.72 -1.01
C PRO A 33 16.01 6.34 -2.06
N HIS A 34 15.76 6.59 -3.35
CA HIS A 34 16.74 6.38 -4.42
C HIS A 34 17.99 7.26 -4.25
N GLY A 35 17.83 8.49 -3.71
CA GLY A 35 18.96 9.34 -3.34
C GLY A 35 19.85 8.67 -2.30
N TYR A 36 19.26 8.16 -1.22
CA TYR A 36 20.01 7.41 -0.21
C TYR A 36 20.63 6.12 -0.77
N LEU A 37 19.93 5.39 -1.63
CA LEU A 37 20.48 4.18 -2.26
C LEU A 37 21.69 4.50 -3.13
N LYS A 38 21.65 5.59 -3.91
CA LYS A 38 22.81 6.04 -4.68
C LYS A 38 24.01 6.33 -3.78
N GLU A 39 23.80 7.05 -2.68
CA GLU A 39 24.87 7.30 -1.72
C GLU A 39 25.38 6.01 -1.05
N ALA A 40 24.51 5.02 -0.85
CA ALA A 40 24.90 3.73 -0.30
C ALA A 40 25.79 2.95 -1.26
N GLU A 41 25.44 2.92 -2.55
CA GLU A 41 26.26 2.35 -3.62
C GLU A 41 27.61 3.05 -3.76
N ASP A 42 27.60 4.40 -3.80
CA ASP A 42 28.82 5.20 -3.82
C ASP A 42 29.70 4.89 -2.59
N SER A 43 29.09 4.58 -1.44
CA SER A 43 29.81 4.19 -0.23
C SER A 43 30.47 2.82 -0.35
N LEU A 44 29.81 1.85 -0.98
CA LEU A 44 30.39 0.54 -1.27
C LEU A 44 31.61 0.65 -2.21
N THR A 45 31.63 1.58 -3.15
CA THR A 45 32.79 1.75 -4.07
C THR A 45 34.09 2.11 -3.36
N ARG A 46 34.02 2.64 -2.12
CA ARG A 46 35.20 3.03 -1.33
C ARG A 46 36.00 1.84 -0.79
N MET A 47 35.48 0.62 -0.87
CA MET A 47 36.16 -0.64 -0.48
C MET A 47 36.87 -0.56 0.89
N SER A 48 36.18 0.02 1.88
CA SER A 48 36.73 0.27 3.22
C SER A 48 35.67 0.08 4.29
N GLN A 49 36.08 -0.19 5.53
CA GLN A 49 35.17 -0.30 6.67
C GLN A 49 34.32 0.97 6.89
N GLY A 50 34.87 2.15 6.56
CA GLY A 50 34.12 3.41 6.58
C GLY A 50 33.01 3.41 5.53
N GLY A 51 33.34 3.02 4.30
CA GLY A 51 32.37 2.86 3.21
C GLY A 51 31.29 1.84 3.53
N ASP A 52 31.64 0.70 4.12
CA ASP A 52 30.68 -0.34 4.49
C ASP A 52 29.70 0.12 5.58
N ARG A 53 30.17 0.88 6.58
CA ARG A 53 29.30 1.51 7.59
C ARG A 53 28.34 2.54 6.98
N ASP A 54 28.87 3.41 6.13
CA ASP A 54 28.07 4.44 5.46
C ASP A 54 27.03 3.82 4.52
N ALA A 55 27.39 2.75 3.81
CA ALA A 55 26.47 1.98 2.97
C ALA A 55 25.29 1.42 3.77
N VAL A 56 25.54 0.78 4.93
CA VAL A 56 24.47 0.29 5.81
C VAL A 56 23.60 1.44 6.33
N ALA A 57 24.20 2.56 6.74
CA ALA A 57 23.47 3.72 7.23
C ALA A 57 22.53 4.30 6.16
N ASN A 58 23.04 4.49 4.93
CA ASN A 58 22.25 5.02 3.83
C ASN A 58 21.21 4.03 3.30
N ALA A 59 21.50 2.73 3.22
CA ALA A 59 20.50 1.71 2.94
C ALA A 59 19.34 1.76 3.95
N LYS A 60 19.65 1.90 5.25
CA LYS A 60 18.63 2.02 6.29
C LYS A 60 17.78 3.29 6.13
N ARG A 61 18.41 4.44 5.83
CA ARG A 61 17.70 5.71 5.56
C ARG A 61 16.80 5.61 4.33
N GLY A 62 17.23 4.92 3.28
CA GLY A 62 16.39 4.63 2.10
C GLY A 62 15.15 3.83 2.49
N ILE A 63 15.31 2.77 3.28
CA ILE A 63 14.17 1.97 3.79
C ILE A 63 13.24 2.83 4.66
N ASP A 64 13.77 3.62 5.60
CA ASP A 64 12.93 4.46 6.46
C ASP A 64 12.17 5.50 5.63
N CYS A 65 12.87 6.23 4.77
CA CYS A 65 12.28 7.25 3.91
C CYS A 65 11.12 6.67 3.07
N GLN A 66 11.32 5.49 2.48
CA GLN A 66 10.27 4.82 1.71
C GLN A 66 9.08 4.40 2.57
N ILE A 67 9.31 3.85 3.77
CA ILE A 67 8.22 3.45 4.69
C ILE A 67 7.43 4.67 5.15
N GLU A 68 8.10 5.75 5.55
CA GLU A 68 7.46 7.00 5.97
C GLU A 68 6.63 7.58 4.82
N ALA A 69 7.19 7.61 3.61
CA ALA A 69 6.52 8.19 2.46
C ALA A 69 5.23 7.43 2.13
N VAL A 70 5.26 6.09 2.22
CA VAL A 70 4.06 5.25 2.04
C VAL A 70 3.04 5.51 3.15
N ILE A 71 3.47 5.56 4.41
CA ILE A 71 2.59 5.83 5.56
C ILE A 71 1.89 7.18 5.42
N GLU A 72 2.64 8.23 5.09
CA GLU A 72 2.14 9.59 4.96
C GLU A 72 1.18 9.74 3.79
N THR A 73 1.57 9.24 2.62
CA THR A 73 0.78 9.31 1.39
C THR A 73 -0.53 8.55 1.53
N LEU A 74 -0.48 7.36 2.13
CA LEU A 74 -1.67 6.54 2.36
C LEU A 74 -2.44 6.93 3.63
N GLY A 75 -2.01 7.96 4.37
CA GLY A 75 -2.73 8.49 5.52
C GLY A 75 -2.76 7.59 6.75
N LEU A 76 -1.84 6.64 6.86
CA LEU A 76 -1.82 5.67 7.96
C LEU A 76 -1.37 6.32 9.26
N GLN A 77 -2.11 6.05 10.33
CA GLN A 77 -1.76 6.52 11.67
C GLN A 77 -0.84 5.51 12.36
N THR A 78 0.41 5.91 12.65
CA THR A 78 1.36 5.08 13.40
C THR A 78 1.98 5.90 14.54
N SER A 79 2.09 5.31 15.72
CA SER A 79 2.59 5.99 16.94
C SER A 79 3.87 5.36 17.52
N GLY A 80 4.52 4.47 16.75
CA GLY A 80 5.69 3.72 17.20
C GLY A 80 6.92 3.87 16.30
N GLY A 81 8.02 3.25 16.71
CA GLY A 81 9.24 3.17 15.92
C GLY A 81 9.15 2.18 14.75
N PHE A 82 10.30 1.86 14.16
CA PHE A 82 10.42 1.03 12.96
C PHE A 82 9.51 -0.23 12.92
N PRO A 83 9.42 -1.07 13.97
CA PRO A 83 8.54 -2.25 13.92
C PRO A 83 7.05 -1.92 13.77
N SER A 84 6.58 -0.83 14.37
CA SER A 84 5.18 -0.38 14.26
C SER A 84 4.86 0.08 12.84
N ARG A 85 5.78 0.81 12.22
CA ARG A 85 5.66 1.31 10.85
C ARG A 85 5.67 0.18 9.82
N VAL A 86 6.59 -0.77 9.97
CA VAL A 86 6.62 -2.01 9.17
C VAL A 86 5.32 -2.81 9.35
N SER A 87 4.80 -2.92 10.58
CA SER A 87 3.52 -3.60 10.84
C SER A 87 2.35 -2.90 10.14
N ALA A 88 2.33 -1.56 10.12
CA ALA A 88 1.28 -0.79 9.45
C ALA A 88 1.22 -1.07 7.95
N ILE A 89 2.36 -1.05 7.24
CA ILE A 89 2.38 -1.37 5.80
C ILE A 89 2.06 -2.85 5.51
N ARG A 90 2.45 -3.79 6.40
CA ARG A 90 2.08 -5.21 6.25
C ARG A 90 0.57 -5.42 6.32
N LYS A 91 -0.14 -4.68 7.18
CA LYS A 91 -1.62 -4.75 7.28
C LYS A 91 -2.32 -4.38 5.98
N LEU A 92 -1.68 -3.60 5.11
CA LEU A 92 -2.19 -3.26 3.79
C LEU A 92 -1.92 -4.32 2.72
N GLY A 93 -1.24 -5.43 3.07
CA GLY A 93 -0.81 -6.45 2.10
C GLY A 93 0.51 -6.11 1.39
N LEU A 94 1.19 -5.03 1.77
CA LEU A 94 2.49 -4.68 1.18
C LEU A 94 3.59 -5.61 1.68
N VAL A 95 4.49 -5.99 0.78
CA VAL A 95 5.62 -6.85 1.07
C VAL A 95 6.62 -6.10 1.96
N ALA A 96 6.67 -6.47 3.24
CA ALA A 96 7.68 -5.96 4.18
C ALA A 96 8.44 -7.12 4.81
N PRO A 97 9.49 -7.62 4.13
CA PRO A 97 10.12 -8.88 4.49
C PRO A 97 10.90 -8.77 5.81
N ARG A 98 11.01 -9.90 6.53
CA ARG A 98 11.69 -9.96 7.84
C ARG A 98 13.16 -9.51 7.79
N ILE A 99 13.75 -9.50 6.59
CA ILE A 99 15.11 -9.01 6.34
C ILE A 99 15.27 -7.51 6.65
N LEU A 100 14.21 -6.70 6.55
CA LEU A 100 14.24 -5.30 6.95
C LEU A 100 14.55 -5.14 8.45
N GLU A 101 14.07 -6.06 9.28
CA GLU A 101 14.37 -6.09 10.71
C GLU A 101 15.84 -6.46 10.97
N LYS A 102 16.45 -7.30 10.10
CA LYS A 102 17.87 -7.62 10.17
C LYS A 102 18.74 -6.39 9.88
N ILE A 103 18.38 -5.60 8.86
CA ILE A 103 19.08 -4.35 8.54
C ILE A 103 18.96 -3.35 9.69
N ASN A 104 17.77 -3.22 10.29
CA ASN A 104 17.60 -2.36 11.45
C ASN A 104 18.47 -2.79 12.63
N LYS A 105 18.57 -4.10 12.91
CA LYS A 105 19.46 -4.64 13.95
C LYS A 105 20.94 -4.40 13.63
N LEU A 106 21.35 -4.62 12.39
CA LEU A 106 22.72 -4.36 11.93
C LEU A 106 23.09 -2.89 12.12
N ARG A 107 22.23 -1.97 11.66
CA ARG A 107 22.43 -0.53 11.84
C ARG A 107 22.53 -0.16 13.33
N ASN A 108 21.64 -0.69 14.17
CA ASN A 108 21.70 -0.46 15.61
C ASN A 108 23.03 -0.93 16.23
N SER A 109 23.54 -2.11 15.84
CA SER A 109 24.83 -2.58 16.37
C SER A 109 26.00 -1.70 15.93
N ILE A 110 25.97 -1.16 14.70
CA ILE A 110 27.01 -0.23 14.24
C ILE A 110 27.00 1.06 15.07
N GLU A 111 25.82 1.60 15.37
CA GLU A 111 25.67 2.89 16.05
C GLU A 111 25.77 2.82 17.58
N HIS A 112 25.40 1.69 18.19
CA HIS A 112 25.31 1.55 19.64
C HIS A 112 26.28 0.54 20.25
N ASP A 113 26.65 -0.50 19.50
CA ASP A 113 27.66 -1.48 19.92
C ASP A 113 29.04 -1.16 19.32
N PHE A 114 29.12 -0.14 18.46
CA PHE A 114 30.34 0.36 17.81
C PHE A 114 31.12 -0.70 17.04
N VAL A 115 30.41 -1.66 16.43
CA VAL A 115 31.00 -2.70 15.58
C VAL A 115 30.98 -2.30 14.11
N ASN A 116 31.97 -2.79 13.34
CA ASN A 116 31.95 -2.64 11.88
C ASN A 116 31.15 -3.80 11.25
N PRO A 117 30.33 -3.52 10.22
CA PRO A 117 29.74 -4.59 9.41
C PRO A 117 30.82 -5.28 8.57
N SER A 118 30.56 -6.52 8.15
CA SER A 118 31.31 -7.11 7.05
C SER A 118 30.88 -6.51 5.72
N ARG A 119 31.73 -6.64 4.70
CA ARG A 119 31.39 -6.22 3.34
C ARG A 119 30.10 -6.85 2.82
N GLU A 120 29.97 -8.16 3.00
CA GLU A 120 28.78 -8.92 2.62
C GLU A 120 27.51 -8.42 3.34
N GLN A 121 27.62 -8.02 4.61
CA GLN A 121 26.50 -7.43 5.34
C GLN A 121 26.09 -6.06 4.78
N ALA A 122 27.07 -5.26 4.34
CA ALA A 122 26.81 -3.96 3.73
C ALA A 122 26.16 -4.11 2.35
N GLU A 123 26.69 -5.00 1.50
CA GLU A 123 26.11 -5.33 0.18
C GLU A 123 24.68 -5.86 0.32
N MET A 124 24.44 -6.82 1.23
CA MET A 124 23.10 -7.33 1.51
C MET A 124 22.12 -6.23 1.92
N ALA A 125 22.57 -5.27 2.75
CA ALA A 125 21.73 -4.17 3.19
C ALA A 125 21.33 -3.27 2.01
N VAL A 126 22.27 -2.94 1.13
CA VAL A 126 22.03 -2.11 -0.07
C VAL A 126 21.10 -2.83 -1.04
N ASP A 127 21.38 -4.08 -1.41
CA ASP A 127 20.56 -4.86 -2.34
C ASP A 127 19.13 -5.04 -1.83
N THR A 128 18.98 -5.35 -0.54
CA THR A 128 17.66 -5.50 0.07
C THR A 128 16.90 -4.17 0.10
N ALA A 129 17.59 -3.07 0.41
CA ALA A 129 16.98 -1.75 0.41
C ALA A 129 16.54 -1.36 -1.00
N LEU A 130 17.35 -1.62 -2.02
CA LEU A 130 17.01 -1.41 -3.43
C LEU A 130 15.76 -2.20 -3.81
N LEU A 131 15.75 -3.51 -3.59
CA LEU A 131 14.60 -4.37 -3.91
C LEU A 131 13.33 -3.91 -3.20
N PHE A 132 13.42 -3.55 -1.92
CA PHE A 132 12.28 -3.06 -1.15
C PHE A 132 11.76 -1.72 -1.67
N VAL A 133 12.67 -0.78 -1.96
CA VAL A 133 12.32 0.54 -2.48
C VAL A 133 11.65 0.40 -3.83
N GLU A 134 12.25 -0.31 -4.79
CA GLU A 134 11.66 -0.50 -6.12
C GLU A 134 10.30 -1.20 -6.05
N LEU A 135 10.17 -2.24 -5.21
CA LEU A 135 8.91 -2.96 -5.05
C LEU A 135 7.81 -2.10 -4.45
N THR A 136 8.12 -1.14 -3.57
CA THR A 136 7.09 -0.34 -2.89
C THR A 136 6.93 1.06 -3.49
N HIS A 137 7.88 1.52 -4.31
CA HIS A 137 7.81 2.83 -4.97
C HIS A 137 6.67 2.91 -5.98
N ARG A 138 6.19 1.75 -6.45
CA ARG A 138 5.00 1.66 -7.30
C ARG A 138 3.75 2.25 -6.67
N ILE A 139 3.64 2.32 -5.33
CA ILE A 139 2.49 2.97 -4.67
C ILE A 139 2.30 4.43 -5.14
N PHE A 140 3.40 5.08 -5.54
CA PHE A 140 3.37 6.45 -6.06
C PHE A 140 3.04 6.54 -7.55
N ARG A 141 2.95 5.41 -8.27
CA ARG A 141 2.72 5.34 -9.71
C ARG A 141 1.55 4.44 -10.08
N GLN A 142 0.58 4.99 -10.81
CA GLN A 142 -0.58 4.26 -11.33
C GLN A 142 -1.42 3.57 -10.25
N MET A 143 -1.54 4.17 -9.07
CA MET A 143 -2.41 3.65 -8.02
C MET A 143 -3.87 3.66 -8.50
N VAL A 144 -4.62 2.59 -8.21
CA VAL A 144 -6.05 2.53 -8.50
C VAL A 144 -6.75 3.71 -7.83
N LEU A 145 -7.48 4.49 -8.62
CA LEU A 145 -8.23 5.66 -8.18
C LEU A 145 -9.71 5.33 -8.04
N GLN A 146 -10.22 4.43 -8.87
CA GLN A 146 -11.62 4.05 -8.87
C GLN A 146 -11.76 2.57 -9.22
N CYS A 147 -12.64 1.89 -8.50
CA CYS A 147 -13.09 0.55 -8.81
C CYS A 147 -14.58 0.41 -8.53
N ALA A 148 -15.19 -0.64 -9.07
CA ALA A 148 -16.59 -0.94 -8.90
C ALA A 148 -16.79 -2.43 -8.61
N ILE A 149 -17.84 -2.73 -7.82
CA ILE A 149 -18.43 -4.05 -7.70
C ILE A 149 -19.85 -3.94 -8.26
N TYR A 150 -20.24 -4.78 -9.20
CA TYR A 150 -21.49 -4.59 -9.94
C TYR A 150 -22.16 -5.91 -10.33
N ASP A 151 -23.43 -5.78 -10.74
CA ASP A 151 -24.21 -6.87 -11.32
C ASP A 151 -23.85 -7.04 -12.81
N PRO A 152 -23.35 -8.21 -13.24
CA PRO A 152 -23.10 -8.48 -14.66
C PRO A 152 -24.37 -8.64 -15.50
N THR A 153 -25.56 -8.55 -14.89
CA THR A 153 -26.85 -8.78 -15.52
C THR A 153 -27.65 -7.47 -15.66
N PRO A 154 -28.11 -7.11 -16.87
CA PRO A 154 -27.83 -7.76 -18.15
C PRO A 154 -26.36 -7.60 -18.56
N LYS A 155 -25.86 -8.49 -19.43
CA LYS A 155 -24.49 -8.39 -19.96
C LYS A 155 -24.27 -7.00 -20.56
N MET A 156 -23.34 -6.27 -19.98
CA MET A 156 -23.00 -4.91 -20.42
C MET A 156 -22.27 -4.96 -21.77
N GLU A 157 -22.72 -4.14 -22.73
CA GLU A 157 -22.09 -4.02 -24.06
C GLU A 157 -21.06 -2.88 -24.14
N HIS A 158 -21.01 -2.01 -23.12
CA HIS A 158 -20.16 -0.81 -23.10
C HIS A 158 -19.18 -0.83 -21.93
N TRP A 159 -18.01 -0.21 -22.15
CA TRP A 159 -16.86 -0.22 -21.22
C TRP A 159 -17.08 0.56 -19.90
N ILE A 160 -18.17 1.32 -19.73
CA ILE A 160 -18.44 2.10 -18.50
C ILE A 160 -19.96 2.24 -18.30
N ASP A 161 -20.63 1.11 -18.11
CA ASP A 161 -22.00 1.08 -17.61
C ASP A 161 -22.06 -0.06 -16.59
N TRP A 162 -22.18 0.27 -15.29
CA TRP A 162 -22.30 -0.73 -14.23
C TRP A 162 -23.76 -1.16 -14.01
N GLY A 163 -24.67 -0.71 -14.87
CA GLY A 163 -26.09 -0.99 -14.77
C GLY A 163 -26.75 -0.31 -13.57
N PRO A 164 -27.96 -0.77 -13.21
CA PRO A 164 -28.70 -0.18 -12.11
C PRO A 164 -28.26 -0.69 -10.72
N ASN A 165 -27.43 -1.74 -10.70
CA ASN A 165 -26.97 -2.46 -9.50
C ASN A 165 -25.44 -2.39 -9.40
N TYR A 166 -24.93 -1.46 -8.59
CA TYR A 166 -23.50 -1.24 -8.46
C TYR A 166 -23.09 -0.68 -7.10
N LEU A 167 -21.80 -0.77 -6.83
CA LEU A 167 -21.10 -0.09 -5.75
C LEU A 167 -19.73 0.36 -6.25
N VAL A 168 -19.54 1.66 -6.34
CA VAL A 168 -18.34 2.33 -6.86
C VAL A 168 -17.61 2.97 -5.72
N PHE A 169 -16.29 2.79 -5.71
CA PHE A 169 -15.37 3.37 -4.76
C PHE A 169 -14.43 4.29 -5.51
N GLU A 170 -14.28 5.53 -5.04
CA GLU A 170 -13.41 6.52 -5.64
C GLU A 170 -12.51 7.13 -4.57
N LEU A 171 -11.20 6.95 -4.71
CA LEU A 171 -10.18 7.54 -3.86
C LEU A 171 -10.02 9.03 -4.22
N LYS A 172 -10.12 9.90 -3.22
CA LYS A 172 -10.06 11.36 -3.39
C LYS A 172 -8.72 11.91 -2.92
N GLY A 173 -8.24 12.94 -3.62
CA GLY A 173 -6.96 13.62 -3.28
C GLY A 173 -5.76 12.68 -3.40
N GLU A 174 -4.80 12.83 -2.50
CA GLU A 174 -3.70 11.88 -2.27
C GLU A 174 -4.09 10.94 -1.12
N ALA A 175 -5.04 10.06 -1.41
CA ALA A 175 -5.64 9.14 -0.42
C ALA A 175 -6.21 9.85 0.83
N GLU A 176 -6.93 10.95 0.66
CA GLU A 176 -7.53 11.72 1.75
C GLU A 176 -8.84 11.10 2.27
N ALA A 177 -9.61 10.52 1.36
CA ALA A 177 -10.89 9.89 1.63
C ALA A 177 -11.31 8.96 0.49
N PHE A 178 -12.24 8.05 0.76
CA PHE A 178 -13.01 7.34 -0.26
C PHE A 178 -14.39 7.95 -0.37
N GLU A 179 -14.86 8.21 -1.59
CA GLU A 179 -16.27 8.40 -1.88
C GLU A 179 -16.83 7.08 -2.39
N VAL A 180 -17.87 6.59 -1.72
CA VAL A 180 -18.54 5.32 -2.05
C VAL A 180 -19.97 5.61 -2.47
N ARG A 181 -20.31 5.19 -3.68
CA ARG A 181 -21.61 5.41 -4.32
C ARG A 181 -22.17 4.08 -4.77
N GLY A 182 -23.41 3.78 -4.45
CA GLY A 182 -24.03 2.55 -4.90
C GLY A 182 -25.54 2.66 -5.04
N SER A 183 -26.09 1.79 -5.88
CA SER A 183 -27.50 1.68 -6.17
C SER A 183 -27.84 0.21 -6.35
N ILE A 184 -29.02 -0.19 -5.88
CA ILE A 184 -29.69 -1.45 -6.21
C ILE A 184 -31.09 -1.07 -6.65
N GLU A 185 -31.45 -1.42 -7.88
CA GLU A 185 -32.66 -0.97 -8.55
C GLU A 185 -33.90 -1.17 -7.68
N GLY A 186 -34.58 -0.06 -7.37
CA GLY A 186 -35.82 -0.08 -6.59
C GLY A 186 -35.70 -0.60 -5.15
N ARG A 187 -34.49 -0.87 -4.64
CA ARG A 187 -34.26 -1.44 -3.31
C ARG A 187 -33.44 -0.55 -2.39
N ALA A 188 -32.28 -0.09 -2.83
CA ALA A 188 -31.34 0.61 -1.96
C ALA A 188 -30.44 1.59 -2.73
N SER A 189 -29.94 2.61 -2.01
CA SER A 189 -28.85 3.46 -2.49
C SER A 189 -27.94 3.83 -1.33
N ILE A 190 -26.68 4.12 -1.65
CA ILE A 190 -25.66 4.57 -0.69
C ILE A 190 -24.82 5.68 -1.32
N LEU A 191 -24.56 6.71 -0.53
CA LEU A 191 -23.55 7.73 -0.78
C LEU A 191 -22.86 7.98 0.56
N GLN A 192 -21.58 7.62 0.65
CA GLN A 192 -20.80 7.74 1.87
C GLN A 192 -19.40 8.29 1.54
N VAL A 193 -18.88 9.15 2.41
CA VAL A 193 -17.48 9.57 2.38
C VAL A 193 -16.79 8.95 3.59
N VAL A 194 -15.73 8.19 3.36
CA VAL A 194 -14.90 7.52 4.37
C VAL A 194 -13.57 8.26 4.46
N LYS A 195 -13.30 8.90 5.59
CA LYS A 195 -12.07 9.65 5.86
C LYS A 195 -11.01 8.75 6.48
N ARG A 196 -9.74 9.19 6.48
CA ARG A 196 -8.61 8.51 7.15
C ARG A 196 -8.85 8.14 8.62
N SER A 197 -9.72 8.87 9.32
CA SER A 197 -10.08 8.61 10.72
C SER A 197 -11.08 7.46 10.90
N ASP A 198 -11.75 7.06 9.83
CA ASP A 198 -12.86 6.11 9.89
C ASP A 198 -12.31 4.67 9.81
N PRO A 199 -12.87 3.71 10.58
CA PRO A 199 -12.35 2.35 10.63
C PRO A 199 -12.43 1.62 9.28
N GLU A 200 -13.38 2.01 8.42
CA GLU A 200 -13.53 1.48 7.06
C GLU A 200 -12.37 1.87 6.12
N PHE A 201 -11.58 2.91 6.44
CA PHE A 201 -10.56 3.44 5.53
C PHE A 201 -9.46 2.44 5.20
N VAL A 202 -8.94 1.73 6.22
CA VAL A 202 -7.86 0.75 6.04
C VAL A 202 -8.31 -0.48 5.24
N PRO A 203 -9.48 -1.10 5.53
CA PRO A 203 -10.08 -2.11 4.65
C PRO A 203 -10.22 -1.69 3.19
N LEU A 204 -10.73 -0.48 2.93
CA LEU A 204 -10.90 0.03 1.57
C LEU A 204 -9.56 0.24 0.86
N LEU A 205 -8.56 0.77 1.57
CA LEU A 205 -7.23 0.95 1.03
C LEU A 205 -6.55 -0.39 0.71
N ARG A 206 -6.69 -1.39 1.60
CA ARG A 206 -6.20 -2.75 1.35
C ARG A 206 -6.85 -3.37 0.12
N PHE A 207 -8.17 -3.20 -0.04
CA PHE A 207 -8.89 -3.66 -1.24
C PHE A 207 -8.36 -3.01 -2.52
N PHE A 208 -8.07 -1.71 -2.50
CA PHE A 208 -7.48 -1.00 -3.64
C PHE A 208 -6.07 -1.51 -4.00
N LEU A 209 -5.23 -1.75 -3.00
CA LEU A 209 -3.88 -2.26 -3.20
C LEU A 209 -3.86 -3.72 -3.67
N ALA A 210 -4.75 -4.56 -3.13
CA ALA A 210 -4.89 -5.96 -3.54
C ALA A 210 -5.45 -6.10 -4.97
N GLY A 211 -6.24 -5.13 -5.43
CA GLY A 211 -6.71 -5.04 -6.80
C GLY A 211 -5.69 -4.47 -7.80
N ASP A 212 -4.55 -3.92 -7.38
CA ASP A 212 -3.56 -3.35 -8.33
C ASP A 212 -2.97 -4.45 -9.24
N PHE A 213 -2.82 -4.14 -10.52
CA PHE A 213 -2.37 -5.00 -11.62
C PHE A 213 -1.07 -5.77 -11.38
N ALA A 214 -0.22 -5.39 -10.42
CA ALA A 214 0.99 -6.13 -10.10
C ALA A 214 0.99 -6.91 -8.79
N TYR A 215 -0.03 -6.74 -7.94
CA TYR A 215 -0.10 -7.44 -6.65
C TYR A 215 -1.27 -8.40 -6.54
N SER A 216 -2.20 -8.37 -7.49
CA SER A 216 -3.37 -9.23 -7.47
C SER A 216 -3.02 -10.65 -7.92
N ASP A 217 -2.73 -11.53 -6.97
CA ASP A 217 -2.76 -12.98 -7.12
C ASP A 217 -4.15 -13.58 -6.78
N LEU A 218 -5.04 -12.75 -6.27
CA LEU A 218 -6.40 -13.11 -5.87
C LEU A 218 -7.40 -12.97 -7.02
N PRO A 219 -8.27 -13.96 -7.26
CA PRO A 219 -9.43 -13.80 -8.13
C PRO A 219 -10.35 -12.67 -7.64
N ASP A 220 -11.03 -12.01 -8.57
CA ASP A 220 -11.95 -10.89 -8.30
C ASP A 220 -13.00 -11.23 -7.22
N GLY A 221 -13.58 -12.44 -7.27
CA GLY A 221 -14.53 -12.90 -6.25
C GLY A 221 -13.93 -13.02 -4.83
N GLU A 222 -12.66 -13.40 -4.72
CA GLU A 222 -11.97 -13.46 -3.41
C GLU A 222 -11.64 -12.06 -2.89
N LEU A 223 -11.33 -11.10 -3.77
CA LEU A 223 -11.14 -9.70 -3.39
C LEU A 223 -12.43 -9.10 -2.79
N ILE A 224 -13.58 -9.35 -3.43
CA ILE A 224 -14.89 -8.90 -2.95
C ILE A 224 -15.21 -9.53 -1.59
N GLU A 225 -14.99 -10.84 -1.47
CA GLU A 225 -15.24 -11.57 -0.22
C GLU A 225 -14.37 -11.06 0.94
N GLN A 226 -13.07 -10.85 0.69
CA GLN A 226 -12.15 -10.32 1.69
C GLN A 226 -12.56 -8.91 2.13
N LEU A 227 -12.96 -8.03 1.21
CA LEU A 227 -13.45 -6.69 1.56
C LEU A 227 -14.69 -6.80 2.46
N ARG A 228 -15.63 -7.70 2.13
CA ARG A 228 -16.84 -7.90 2.92
C ARG A 228 -16.51 -8.36 4.34
N GLN A 229 -15.57 -9.29 4.50
CA GLN A 229 -15.11 -9.76 5.81
C GLN A 229 -14.45 -8.63 6.61
N ASP A 230 -13.50 -7.91 5.99
CA ASP A 230 -12.78 -6.82 6.65
C ASP A 230 -13.73 -5.70 7.13
N LEU A 231 -14.81 -5.43 6.38
CA LEU A 231 -15.82 -4.44 6.75
C LEU A 231 -16.86 -4.94 7.77
N ASN A 232 -17.01 -6.25 7.95
CA ASN A 232 -17.90 -6.84 8.95
C ASN A 232 -17.21 -6.99 10.32
N ASP A 233 -15.88 -7.05 10.35
CA ASP A 233 -15.07 -7.19 11.56
C ASP A 233 -14.87 -5.87 12.34
N ILE A 234 -15.44 -4.76 11.86
CA ILE A 234 -15.34 -3.41 12.44
C ILE A 234 -16.69 -2.87 12.94
#